data_AF-A0A378W395-F1
#
_entry.id   AF-A0A378W395-F1
#
_cell.length_a   1.000
_cell.length_b   1.000
_cell.length_c   1.000
_cell.angle_alpha   90.00
_cell.angle_beta   90.00
_cell.angle_gamma   90.00
#
_symmetry.space_group_name_H-M   'P 1'
#
loop_
_entity.id
_entity.type
_entity.pdbx_description
1 polymer ?
#
loop_
_entity_poly.entity_id
_entity_poly.type
_entity_poly.pdbx_seq_one_letter_code
_entity_poly.pdbx_strand_id
1 'polypeptide(L)'
;MLHRLQKVVRHIAQTEIMPRFLNTPSRRKEDGSMLSEADIAAQTAFAAALPLLIDCPMLGEEMSRQEQSALWEQYSGEKGCGLSIR
;
A
#
# COMPACT_ATOMS: atom_id res chain seq x y z
N MET A 1 0.82 8.85 17.50
CA MET A 1 0.46 8.12 16.27
C MET A 1 1.27 8.60 15.06
N LEU A 2 1.17 9.87 14.67
CA LEU A 2 1.83 10.43 13.49
C LEU A 2 3.34 10.10 13.36
N HIS A 3 4.10 10.21 14.46
CA HIS A 3 5.54 9.88 14.43
C HIS A 3 5.84 8.41 14.13
N ARG A 4 4.96 7.47 14.51
CA ARG A 4 5.12 6.04 14.22
C ARG A 4 4.86 5.77 12.74
N LEU A 5 3.81 6.38 12.20
CA LEU A 5 3.50 6.31 10.77
C LEU A 5 4.64 6.87 9.93
N GLN A 6 5.17 8.05 10.29
CA GLN A 6 6.33 8.65 9.60
C GLN A 6 7.56 7.75 9.61
N LYS A 7 7.83 7.03 10.72
CA LYS A 7 8.93 6.07 10.79
C LYS A 7 8.70 4.90 9.83
N VAL A 8 7.50 4.32 9.80
CA VAL A 8 7.16 3.22 8.88
C VAL A 8 7.29 3.66 7.42
N VAL A 9 6.72 4.83 7.06
CA VAL A 9 6.82 5.38 5.70
C VAL A 9 8.27 5.61 5.29
N ARG A 10 9.08 6.24 6.15
CA ARG A 10 10.51 6.47 5.84
C ARG A 10 11.28 5.18 5.69
N HIS A 11 11.01 4.20 6.56
CA HIS A 11 11.67 2.90 6.50
C HIS A 11 11.37 2.17 5.19
N ILE A 12 10.10 2.04 4.83
CA ILE A 12 9.68 1.35 3.60
C ILE A 12 10.19 2.08 2.36
N ALA A 13 10.17 3.42 2.35
CA ALA A 13 10.77 4.18 1.26
C ALA A 13 12.28 3.88 1.09
N GLN A 14 13.01 3.76 2.21
CA GLN A 14 14.44 3.45 2.18
C GLN A 14 14.73 2.00 1.76
N THR A 15 13.92 1.02 2.16
CA THR A 15 14.19 -0.41 1.89
C THR A 15 13.59 -0.90 0.59
N GLU A 16 12.43 -0.40 0.18
CA GLU A 16 11.71 -0.90 -0.99
C GLU A 16 11.86 -0.01 -2.21
N ILE A 17 11.76 1.32 -2.03
CA ILE A 17 11.72 2.28 -3.14
C ILE A 17 13.12 2.68 -3.56
N MET A 18 13.98 3.13 -2.64
CA MET A 18 15.31 3.66 -2.98
C MET A 18 16.19 2.67 -3.78
N PRO A 19 16.25 1.36 -3.46
CA PRO A 19 17.06 0.42 -4.23
C PRO A 19 16.59 0.23 -5.68
N ARG A 20 15.32 0.54 -5.94
CA ARG A 20 14.62 0.33 -7.22
C ARG A 20 14.42 1.61 -8.03
N PHE A 21 14.70 2.77 -7.44
CA PHE A 21 14.39 4.10 -7.98
C PHE A 21 14.92 4.36 -9.41
N LEU A 22 16.08 3.79 -9.77
CA LEU A 22 16.68 3.99 -11.10
C LEU A 22 16.72 2.71 -11.96
N ASN A 23 16.34 1.56 -11.41
CA ASN A 23 16.66 0.26 -12.02
C ASN A 23 15.44 -0.58 -12.39
N THR A 24 14.23 -0.13 -12.08
CA THR A 24 13.04 -0.95 -12.26
C THR A 24 12.30 -0.59 -13.54
N PRO A 25 12.03 -1.58 -14.42
CA PRO A 25 11.14 -1.38 -15.56
C PRO A 25 9.73 -1.10 -15.07
N SER A 26 9.17 0.02 -15.49
CA SER A 26 7.80 0.41 -15.20
C SER A 26 6.86 -0.07 -16.30
N ARG A 27 5.76 -0.73 -15.94
CA ARG A 27 4.68 -1.14 -16.83
C ARG A 27 3.54 -0.12 -16.79
N ARG A 28 2.87 0.11 -17.92
CA ARG A 28 1.59 0.85 -17.92
C ARG A 28 0.45 -0.08 -17.53
N LYS A 29 -0.37 0.34 -16.57
CA LYS A 29 -1.67 -0.27 -16.27
C LYS A 29 -2.66 0.04 -17.40
N GLU A 30 -3.78 -0.65 -17.41
CA GLU A 30 -4.86 -0.47 -18.40
C GLU A 30 -5.47 0.94 -18.36
N ASP A 31 -5.40 1.62 -17.23
CA ASP A 31 -5.88 3.00 -17.03
C ASP A 31 -4.84 4.08 -17.42
N GLY A 32 -3.64 3.66 -17.87
CA GLY A 32 -2.55 4.55 -18.28
C GLY A 32 -1.62 5.00 -17.15
N SER A 33 -1.87 4.62 -15.89
CA SER A 33 -0.95 4.84 -14.77
C SER A 33 0.31 3.95 -14.89
N MET A 34 1.39 4.36 -14.24
CA MET A 34 2.65 3.62 -14.22
C MET A 34 2.71 2.75 -12.97
N LEU A 35 3.06 1.49 -13.16
CA LEU A 35 3.29 0.51 -12.11
C LEU A 35 4.71 -0.03 -12.23
N SER A 36 5.50 0.12 -11.19
CA SER A 36 6.83 -0.45 -11.08
C SER A 36 6.85 -1.56 -10.02
N GLU A 37 7.88 -2.41 -10.08
CA GLU A 37 8.18 -3.36 -8.99
C GLU A 37 8.33 -2.66 -7.63
N ALA A 38 8.81 -1.41 -7.62
CA ALA A 38 8.95 -0.63 -6.38
C ALA A 38 7.59 -0.37 -5.71
N ASP A 39 6.55 -0.10 -6.51
CA ASP A 39 5.20 0.17 -5.97
C ASP A 39 4.58 -1.11 -5.39
N ILE A 40 4.72 -2.24 -6.09
CA ILE A 40 4.26 -3.55 -5.59
C ILE A 40 5.00 -3.92 -4.29
N ALA A 41 6.33 -3.75 -4.25
CA ALA A 41 7.14 -4.04 -3.07
C ALA A 41 6.77 -3.15 -1.88
N ALA A 42 6.62 -1.84 -2.12
CA ALA A 42 6.20 -0.90 -1.09
C ALA A 42 4.80 -1.20 -0.56
N GLN A 43 3.81 -1.47 -1.43
CA GLN A 43 2.47 -1.85 -1.01
C GLN A 43 2.48 -3.14 -0.17
N THR A 44 3.24 -4.15 -0.56
CA THR A 44 3.39 -5.39 0.21
C THR A 44 3.95 -5.11 1.60
N ALA A 45 4.98 -4.27 1.71
CA ALA A 45 5.56 -3.89 2.98
C ALA A 45 4.59 -3.08 3.85
N PHE A 46 3.80 -2.18 3.26
CA PHE A 46 2.77 -1.43 3.99
C PHE A 46 1.64 -2.33 4.49
N ALA A 47 1.20 -3.30 3.68
CA ALA A 47 0.17 -4.25 4.07
C ALA A 47 0.57 -5.09 5.29
N ALA A 48 1.87 -5.36 5.47
CA ALA A 48 2.40 -6.03 6.67
C ALA A 48 2.59 -5.06 7.86
N ALA A 49 3.03 -3.83 7.61
CA ALA A 49 3.44 -2.90 8.67
C ALA A 49 2.29 -2.08 9.28
N LEU A 50 1.32 -1.64 8.47
CA LEU A 50 0.23 -0.78 8.93
C LEU A 50 -0.70 -1.44 9.95
N PRO A 51 -1.08 -2.73 9.81
CA PRO A 51 -1.91 -3.41 10.81
C PRO A 51 -1.28 -3.44 12.21
N LEU A 52 0.06 -3.38 12.29
CA LEU A 52 0.80 -3.32 13.56
C LEU A 52 0.75 -1.92 14.21
N LEU A 53 0.39 -0.88 13.45
CA LEU A 53 0.17 0.48 13.96
C LEU A 53 -1.27 0.70 14.40
N ILE A 54 -2.22 0.24 13.58
CA ILE A 54 -3.66 0.30 13.80
C ILE A 54 -4.23 -1.02 13.32
N ASP A 55 -4.93 -1.74 14.19
CA ASP A 55 -5.47 -3.08 13.91
C ASP A 55 -6.62 -3.02 12.89
N CYS A 56 -6.21 -2.95 11.62
CA CYS A 56 -7.01 -2.56 10.48
C CYS A 56 -6.31 -3.07 9.22
N PRO A 57 -7.02 -3.71 8.27
CA PRO A 57 -6.42 -4.06 7.00
C PRO A 57 -6.07 -2.80 6.18
N MET A 58 -5.03 -2.91 5.36
CA MET A 58 -4.71 -1.90 4.36
C MET A 58 -5.51 -2.16 3.09
N LEU A 59 -6.07 -1.11 2.51
CA LEU A 59 -6.62 -1.12 1.16
C LEU A 59 -5.62 -0.43 0.22
N GLY A 60 -5.06 -1.17 -0.74
CA GLY A 60 -4.03 -0.68 -1.67
C GLY A 60 -4.49 -0.59 -3.11
N GLU A 61 -3.90 0.33 -3.87
CA GLU A 61 -4.15 0.52 -5.31
C GLU A 61 -3.71 -0.68 -6.14
N GLU A 62 -2.61 -1.34 -5.78
CA GLU A 62 -2.04 -2.48 -6.53
C GLU A 62 -2.69 -3.83 -6.21
N MET A 63 -3.85 -3.82 -5.56
CA MET A 63 -4.66 -5.01 -5.31
C MET A 63 -5.58 -5.28 -6.50
N SER A 64 -6.00 -6.53 -6.68
CA SER A 64 -7.06 -6.83 -7.66
C SER A 64 -8.37 -6.14 -7.27
N ARG A 65 -9.23 -5.84 -8.24
CA ARG A 65 -10.55 -5.28 -7.94
C ARG A 65 -11.37 -6.16 -7.01
N GLN A 66 -11.24 -7.48 -7.15
CA GLN A 66 -11.94 -8.45 -6.31
C GLN A 66 -11.52 -8.31 -4.84
N GLU A 67 -10.21 -8.21 -4.58
CA GLU A 67 -9.69 -8.01 -3.23
C GLU A 67 -10.09 -6.65 -2.65
N GLN A 68 -10.03 -5.58 -3.47
CA GLN A 68 -10.48 -4.26 -3.04
C GLN A 68 -11.97 -4.24 -2.68
N SER A 69 -12.84 -4.84 -3.50
CA SER A 69 -14.27 -4.95 -3.22
C SER A 69 -14.55 -5.76 -1.98
N ALA A 70 -13.87 -6.90 -1.79
CA ALA A 70 -14.05 -7.74 -0.61
C ALA A 70 -13.67 -6.99 0.68
N LEU A 71 -12.52 -6.30 0.69
CA LEU A 71 -12.11 -5.46 1.82
C LEU A 71 -13.07 -4.29 2.02
N TRP A 72 -13.53 -3.66 0.94
CA TRP A 72 -14.46 -2.54 1.04
C TRP A 72 -15.80 -2.99 1.65
N GLU A 73 -16.40 -4.07 1.15
CA GLU A 73 -17.65 -4.62 1.68
C GLU A 73 -17.51 -5.05 3.15
N GLN A 74 -16.39 -5.68 3.50
CA GLN A 74 -16.15 -6.17 4.86
C GLN A 74 -15.95 -5.03 5.87
N TYR A 75 -15.41 -3.89 5.45
CA TYR A 75 -15.01 -2.78 6.34
C TYR A 75 -15.72 -1.44 6.04
N SER A 76 -16.77 -1.39 5.20
CA SER A 76 -17.51 -0.15 4.89
C SER A 76 -18.65 0.19 5.86
N GLY A 77 -18.90 -0.62 6.89
CA GLY A 77 -19.87 -0.32 7.96
C GLY A 77 -19.40 0.75 8.95
N GLU A 78 -20.25 1.17 9.89
CA GLU A 78 -20.04 2.27 10.88
C GLU A 78 -18.76 2.18 11.75
N LYS A 79 -17.94 1.12 11.60
CA LYS A 79 -16.62 0.94 12.24
C LYS A 79 -15.46 0.78 11.25
N GLY A 80 -15.61 1.26 10.01
CA GLY A 80 -14.65 1.08 8.95
C GLY A 80 -13.29 1.69 9.21
N CYS A 81 -12.40 0.91 9.83
CA CYS A 81 -10.98 1.13 9.79
C CYS A 81 -10.52 0.53 8.46
N GLY A 82 -10.35 1.38 7.45
CA GLY A 82 -9.66 1.04 6.21
C GLY A 82 -8.61 2.11 5.96
N LEU A 83 -7.34 1.78 6.13
CA LEU A 83 -6.26 2.67 5.73
C LEU A 83 -6.10 2.54 4.21
N SER A 84 -6.64 3.51 3.47
CA SER A 84 -6.36 3.65 2.05
C SER A 84 -5.05 4.40 1.88
N ILE A 85 -4.06 3.76 1.24
CA ILE A 85 -2.87 4.42 0.74
C ILE A 85 -3.05 4.59 -0.78
N ARG A 86 -2.93 5.83 -1.23
CA ARG A 86 -2.62 6.19 -2.62
C ARG A 86 -1.16 6.58 -2.70
#